data_AF-A0A4D7AVZ9-F1
#
_entry.id   AF-A0A4D7AVZ9-F1
#
_cell.length_a   1.000
_cell.length_b   1.000
_cell.length_c   1.000
_cell.angle_alpha   90.00
_cell.angle_beta   90.00
_cell.angle_gamma   90.00
#
_symmetry.space_group_name_H-M   'P 1'
#
loop_
_entity.id
_entity.type
_entity.pdbx_description
1 polymer ?
#
loop_
_entity_poly.entity_id
_entity_poly.type
_entity_poly.pdbx_seq_one_letter_code
_entity_poly.pdbx_strand_id
1 'polypeptide(L)'
;MAHFVKWSGPNYHNGAPRISKTIQTIDFNQAFKFGVWGLPDGLEVGPNDPSFGVTTRAEAVVKRDNDITWFDITPRRAGNVLVDIRDSGGASWDMFQLAVKPQKSAQRPMLRGIDYDVSLDTKGISKSWNASLKVVLRIHFKQINPKANPYVTDTSGFKWFTQVWTAKEWNAFIIEFIAQAKRSLNEKFWLKAPAGVSELSTADDASGSTFISNLHCQFDIVPVWDPKGAHQTVEFTKIPKTPANKLPMLPADSTHMNNMVIYKIPSSSLVVGVPGEQHRVPHEVRHLLGLHHVFEGMAVDANAKATANPNYCRLDAANNPHPGCMLSMGVGDGISVLDAKPWQRAAVKWFKALGKGYNFADYDFPPSMTRVLPYRK
;
A
#
# COMPACT_ATOMS: atom_id res chain seq x y z
N MET A 1 -26.88 13.77 -21.32
CA MET A 1 -27.87 14.81 -21.63
C MET A 1 -27.12 16.13 -21.65
N ALA A 2 -27.37 16.99 -22.64
CA ALA A 2 -26.76 18.32 -22.69
C ALA A 2 -27.51 19.26 -21.73
N HIS A 3 -26.79 19.93 -20.84
CA HIS A 3 -27.38 20.86 -19.87
C HIS A 3 -27.23 22.29 -20.39
N PHE A 4 -28.35 23.02 -20.46
CA PHE A 4 -28.40 24.38 -21.01
C PHE A 4 -28.21 25.43 -19.92
N VAL A 5 -27.32 26.39 -20.17
CA VAL A 5 -27.17 27.64 -19.41
C VAL A 5 -27.64 28.76 -20.34
N LYS A 6 -28.78 29.38 -19.99
CA LYS A 6 -29.30 30.53 -20.75
C LYS A 6 -28.73 31.81 -20.13
N TRP A 7 -27.96 32.55 -20.91
CA TRP A 7 -27.43 33.85 -20.53
C TRP A 7 -28.55 34.89 -20.40
N SER A 8 -28.47 35.74 -19.38
CA SER A 8 -29.48 36.76 -19.08
C SER A 8 -28.87 38.12 -18.75
N GLY A 9 -28.07 38.68 -19.67
CA GLY A 9 -27.76 40.11 -19.71
C GLY A 9 -27.07 40.72 -18.47
N PRO A 10 -26.88 42.04 -18.46
CA PRO A 10 -26.06 42.72 -17.46
C PRO A 10 -26.93 43.14 -16.27
N ASN A 11 -26.82 42.39 -15.17
CA ASN A 11 -26.98 42.78 -13.75
C ASN A 11 -27.72 41.71 -12.93
N TYR A 12 -27.13 41.36 -11.79
CA TYR A 12 -27.63 40.41 -10.78
C TYR A 12 -28.94 40.83 -10.08
N HIS A 13 -29.64 41.86 -10.56
CA HIS A 13 -30.80 42.44 -9.89
C HIS A 13 -32.05 42.38 -10.79
N ASN A 14 -33.01 41.58 -10.31
CA ASN A 14 -34.41 41.46 -10.74
C ASN A 14 -34.76 40.47 -11.86
N GLY A 15 -34.94 39.20 -11.45
CA GLY A 15 -36.16 38.47 -11.81
C GLY A 15 -36.22 37.64 -13.10
N ALA A 16 -35.10 37.28 -13.75
CA ALA A 16 -35.08 36.45 -14.97
C ALA A 16 -34.51 35.02 -14.71
N PRO A 17 -34.87 34.00 -15.52
CA PRO A 17 -34.82 32.60 -15.11
C PRO A 17 -33.40 32.05 -14.97
N ARG A 18 -33.14 31.47 -13.80
CA ARG A 18 -31.90 30.78 -13.42
C ARG A 18 -31.76 29.44 -14.14
N ILE A 19 -30.54 28.91 -14.15
CA ILE A 19 -30.24 27.51 -14.50
C ILE A 19 -31.30 26.60 -13.88
N SER A 20 -32.01 25.83 -14.70
CA SER A 20 -33.20 25.06 -14.25
C SER A 20 -32.90 24.06 -13.13
N LYS A 21 -31.62 23.69 -12.96
CA LYS A 21 -31.07 22.99 -11.80
C LYS A 21 -29.72 23.59 -11.41
N THR A 22 -29.68 24.28 -10.28
CA THR A 22 -28.46 24.91 -9.71
C THR A 22 -27.36 23.89 -9.38
N ILE A 23 -27.73 22.62 -9.19
CA ILE A 23 -26.82 21.52 -8.91
C ILE A 23 -26.91 20.49 -10.02
N GLN A 24 -25.80 20.28 -10.72
CA GLN A 24 -25.61 19.23 -11.71
C GLN A 24 -24.83 18.10 -11.05
N THR A 25 -25.26 16.86 -11.24
CA THR A 25 -24.61 15.71 -10.61
C THR A 25 -24.08 14.77 -11.67
N ILE A 26 -22.79 14.46 -11.61
CA ILE A 26 -22.11 13.52 -12.51
C ILE A 26 -21.33 12.47 -11.72
N ASP A 27 -21.02 11.35 -12.36
CA ASP A 27 -20.08 10.38 -11.80
C ASP A 27 -18.63 10.85 -12.01
N PHE A 28 -17.71 10.38 -11.15
CA PHE A 28 -16.29 10.65 -11.29
C PHE A 28 -15.76 10.18 -12.66
N ASN A 29 -14.87 10.95 -13.28
CA ASN A 29 -14.35 10.80 -14.67
C ASN A 29 -15.37 10.98 -15.80
N GLN A 30 -16.65 11.21 -15.53
CA GLN A 30 -17.60 11.54 -16.58
C GLN A 30 -17.40 12.99 -17.02
N ALA A 31 -17.07 13.22 -18.30
CA ALA A 31 -17.07 14.56 -18.86
C ALA A 31 -18.50 15.14 -18.79
N PHE A 32 -18.61 16.36 -18.26
CA PHE A 32 -19.87 17.09 -18.22
C PHE A 32 -19.90 18.13 -19.33
N LYS A 33 -20.89 18.00 -20.23
CA LYS A 33 -21.09 18.91 -21.35
C LYS A 33 -22.18 19.92 -21.04
N PHE A 34 -21.85 21.21 -21.16
CA PHE A 34 -22.79 22.31 -20.97
C PHE A 34 -22.61 23.39 -22.04
N GLY A 35 -23.69 24.10 -22.33
CA GLY A 35 -23.71 25.18 -23.31
C GLY A 35 -23.99 26.51 -22.66
N VAL A 36 -23.25 27.55 -23.04
CA VAL A 36 -23.48 28.95 -22.66
C VAL A 36 -24.01 29.69 -23.88
N TRP A 37 -25.24 30.19 -23.80
CA TRP A 37 -25.82 31.04 -24.84
C TRP A 37 -25.20 32.44 -24.84
N GLY A 38 -24.99 33.04 -26.01
CA GLY A 38 -24.60 34.45 -26.17
C GLY A 38 -23.29 34.84 -25.48
N LEU A 39 -22.35 33.90 -25.30
CA LEU A 39 -21.09 34.14 -24.60
C LEU A 39 -20.30 35.28 -25.29
N PRO A 40 -20.16 36.47 -24.66
CA PRO A 40 -19.38 37.56 -25.22
C PRO A 40 -17.90 37.20 -25.30
N ASP A 41 -17.19 37.86 -26.23
CA ASP A 41 -15.74 37.75 -26.31
C ASP A 41 -15.09 38.22 -25.00
N GLY A 42 -14.12 37.45 -24.51
CA GLY A 42 -13.34 37.79 -23.31
C GLY A 42 -13.90 37.28 -21.97
N LEU A 43 -15.02 36.55 -21.96
CA LEU A 43 -15.46 35.84 -20.76
C LEU A 43 -14.75 34.49 -20.60
N GLU A 44 -14.31 34.19 -19.39
CA GLU A 44 -13.73 32.91 -18.99
C GLU A 44 -14.79 31.99 -18.40
N VAL A 45 -14.76 30.71 -18.77
CA VAL A 45 -15.66 29.69 -18.24
C VAL A 45 -14.85 28.58 -17.61
N GLY A 46 -15.06 28.32 -16.31
CA GLY A 46 -14.29 27.30 -15.61
C GLY A 46 -14.68 27.11 -14.15
N PRO A 47 -14.16 26.05 -13.50
CA PRO A 47 -14.37 25.86 -12.08
C PRO A 47 -13.70 27.00 -11.29
N ASN A 48 -14.35 27.46 -10.23
CA ASN A 48 -13.80 28.43 -9.29
C ASN A 48 -12.54 27.89 -8.57
N ASP A 49 -12.39 26.56 -8.53
CA ASP A 49 -11.17 25.86 -8.18
C ASP A 49 -10.54 25.20 -9.43
N PRO A 50 -9.47 25.77 -10.01
CA PRO A 50 -8.79 25.21 -11.19
C PRO A 50 -8.21 23.81 -10.98
N SER A 51 -7.96 23.39 -9.73
CA SER A 51 -7.48 22.04 -9.44
C SER A 51 -8.57 20.98 -9.65
N PHE A 52 -9.84 21.40 -9.67
CA PHE A 52 -10.98 20.50 -9.74
C PHE A 52 -11.13 19.83 -11.10
N GLY A 53 -10.79 20.51 -12.19
CA GLY A 53 -11.02 19.99 -13.54
C GLY A 53 -10.48 20.91 -14.63
N VAL A 54 -10.42 20.38 -15.85
CA VAL A 54 -10.09 21.17 -17.04
C VAL A 54 -11.40 21.43 -17.79
N THR A 55 -11.63 22.70 -18.13
CA THR A 55 -12.71 23.11 -19.02
C THR A 55 -12.14 23.36 -20.40
N THR A 56 -12.66 22.67 -21.41
CA THR A 56 -12.27 22.88 -22.81
C THR A 56 -13.46 23.39 -23.60
N ARG A 57 -13.25 24.44 -24.40
CA ARG A 57 -14.23 24.90 -25.38
C ARG A 57 -14.36 23.83 -26.46
N ALA A 58 -15.56 23.32 -26.71
CA ALA A 58 -15.79 22.25 -27.66
C ALA A 58 -15.80 22.83 -29.09
N GLU A 59 -14.66 22.79 -29.78
CA GLU A 59 -14.49 23.38 -31.13
C GLU A 59 -15.41 22.72 -32.19
N ALA A 60 -15.79 21.45 -32.00
CA ALA A 60 -16.50 20.66 -33.01
C ALA A 60 -18.01 20.95 -33.16
N VAL A 61 -18.59 21.88 -32.40
CA VAL A 61 -20.05 22.19 -32.45
C VAL A 61 -20.34 23.63 -32.90
N VAL A 62 -19.30 24.41 -33.24
CA VAL A 62 -19.36 25.87 -33.47
C VAL A 62 -19.92 26.27 -34.84
N LYS A 63 -20.80 25.47 -35.45
CA LYS A 63 -21.54 25.88 -36.65
C LYS A 63 -22.98 25.40 -36.63
N ARG A 64 -23.84 26.02 -35.83
CA ARG A 64 -25.29 26.17 -36.10
C ARG A 64 -25.84 27.45 -35.46
N ASP A 65 -26.86 27.99 -36.10
CA ASP A 65 -27.54 29.30 -35.98
C ASP A 65 -28.17 29.67 -34.60
N ASN A 66 -27.60 29.24 -33.46
CA ASN A 66 -28.26 29.36 -32.15
C ASN A 66 -27.47 30.11 -31.05
N ASP A 67 -26.32 30.72 -31.37
CA ASP A 67 -25.47 31.48 -30.44
C ASP A 67 -25.01 30.71 -29.18
N ILE A 68 -24.91 29.38 -29.21
CA ILE A 68 -24.45 28.60 -28.05
C ILE A 68 -22.98 28.21 -28.18
N THR A 69 -22.17 28.61 -27.20
CA THR A 69 -20.81 28.09 -27.02
C THR A 69 -20.83 26.87 -26.09
N TRP A 70 -20.36 25.73 -26.58
CA TRP A 70 -20.29 24.48 -25.81
C TRP A 70 -18.96 24.31 -25.09
N PHE A 71 -19.02 23.75 -23.88
CA PHE A 71 -17.89 23.42 -23.04
C PHE A 71 -18.00 21.99 -22.52
N ASP A 72 -16.85 21.34 -22.39
CA ASP A 72 -16.70 20.08 -21.67
C ASP A 72 -15.85 20.32 -20.44
N ILE A 73 -16.31 19.90 -19.27
CA ILE A 73 -15.53 19.90 -18.02
C ILE A 73 -15.27 18.46 -17.59
N THR A 74 -13.99 18.11 -17.44
CA THR A 74 -13.58 16.78 -16.93
C THR A 74 -13.04 16.93 -15.51
N PRO A 75 -13.74 16.40 -14.49
CA PRO A 75 -13.31 16.53 -13.11
C PRO A 75 -12.12 15.60 -12.80
N ARG A 76 -11.16 16.12 -12.03
CA ARG A 76 -9.97 15.41 -11.52
C ARG A 76 -10.17 14.86 -10.12
N ARG A 77 -11.17 15.35 -9.37
CA ARG A 77 -11.52 14.87 -8.02
C ARG A 77 -13.04 14.86 -7.82
N ALA A 78 -13.49 14.03 -6.89
CA ALA A 78 -14.87 14.07 -6.41
C ALA A 78 -15.09 15.27 -5.48
N GLY A 79 -16.34 15.72 -5.35
CA GLY A 79 -16.72 16.85 -4.52
C GLY A 79 -17.63 17.82 -5.26
N ASN A 80 -17.91 18.94 -4.60
CA ASN A 80 -18.69 20.03 -5.17
C ASN A 80 -17.73 21.13 -5.65
N VAL A 81 -17.99 21.68 -6.83
CA VAL A 81 -17.31 22.87 -7.35
C VAL A 81 -18.34 23.83 -7.92
N LEU A 82 -18.06 25.13 -7.91
CA LEU A 82 -18.82 26.08 -8.71
C LEU A 82 -18.13 26.22 -10.07
N VAL A 83 -18.91 26.17 -11.13
CA VAL A 83 -18.45 26.49 -12.48
C VAL A 83 -18.98 27.88 -12.80
N ASP A 84 -18.07 28.82 -12.92
CA ASP A 84 -18.37 30.24 -13.07
C ASP A 84 -18.12 30.69 -14.51
N ILE A 85 -18.93 31.65 -14.94
CA ILE A 85 -18.69 32.48 -16.13
C ILE A 85 -18.21 33.84 -15.61
N ARG A 86 -16.98 34.22 -15.92
CA ARG A 86 -16.32 35.40 -15.34
C ARG A 86 -15.80 36.34 -16.41
N ASP A 87 -15.76 37.63 -16.12
CA ASP A 87 -15.01 38.59 -16.94
C ASP A 87 -13.52 38.62 -16.58
N SER A 88 -12.75 39.39 -17.35
CA SER A 88 -11.32 39.61 -17.12
C SER A 88 -11.00 40.30 -15.79
N GLY A 89 -11.98 40.95 -15.16
CA GLY A 89 -11.89 41.52 -13.81
C GLY A 89 -12.17 40.51 -12.70
N GLY A 90 -12.56 39.28 -13.04
CA GLY A 90 -12.89 38.20 -12.11
C GLY A 90 -14.30 38.28 -11.53
N ALA A 91 -15.15 39.20 -12.00
CA ALA A 91 -16.55 39.25 -11.56
C ALA A 91 -17.30 38.05 -12.14
N SER A 92 -18.10 37.37 -11.30
CA SER A 92 -18.95 36.25 -11.75
C SER A 92 -20.25 36.79 -12.35
N TRP A 93 -20.53 36.39 -13.58
CA TRP A 93 -21.73 36.75 -14.34
C TRP A 93 -22.83 35.71 -14.19
N ASP A 94 -22.45 34.43 -14.11
CA ASP A 94 -23.35 33.31 -13.83
C ASP A 94 -22.56 32.14 -13.22
N MET A 95 -23.25 31.22 -12.56
CA MET A 95 -22.63 30.05 -11.93
C MET A 95 -23.59 28.87 -11.78
N PHE A 96 -23.07 27.65 -11.84
CA PHE A 96 -23.74 26.45 -11.33
C PHE A 96 -22.82 25.63 -10.45
N GLN A 97 -23.41 24.84 -9.56
CA GLN A 97 -22.68 23.84 -8.80
C GLN A 97 -22.61 22.53 -9.58
N LEU A 98 -21.41 22.01 -9.77
CA LEU A 98 -21.16 20.66 -10.26
C LEU A 98 -20.79 19.75 -9.07
N ALA A 99 -21.69 18.84 -8.74
CA ALA A 99 -21.52 17.79 -7.74
C ALA A 99 -20.98 16.52 -8.40
N VAL A 100 -19.69 16.27 -8.28
CA VAL A 100 -19.06 15.04 -8.77
C VAL A 100 -19.16 14.01 -7.67
N LYS A 101 -19.97 12.97 -7.91
CA LYS A 101 -20.09 11.86 -6.98
C LYS A 101 -18.72 11.24 -6.76
N PRO A 102 -18.40 10.81 -5.52
CA PRO A 102 -17.26 9.94 -5.30
C PRO A 102 -17.34 8.77 -6.29
N GLN A 103 -16.23 8.43 -6.93
CA GLN A 103 -16.12 7.15 -7.62
C GLN A 103 -16.65 6.09 -6.64
N LYS A 104 -17.65 5.31 -7.06
CA LYS A 104 -18.15 4.20 -6.26
C LYS A 104 -17.00 3.19 -6.11
N SER A 105 -16.16 3.41 -5.10
CA SER A 105 -15.25 2.39 -4.64
C SER A 105 -16.11 1.37 -3.94
N ALA A 106 -16.15 0.16 -4.47
CA ALA A 106 -16.45 -0.97 -3.61
C ALA A 106 -15.26 -1.06 -2.64
N GLN A 107 -15.34 -0.38 -1.50
CA GLN A 107 -14.44 -0.66 -0.38
C GLN A 107 -14.83 -2.07 0.07
N ARG A 108 -14.22 -3.06 -0.56
CA ARG A 108 -14.59 -4.45 -0.37
C ARG A 108 -14.11 -4.87 1.02
N PRO A 109 -14.91 -5.67 1.75
CA PRO A 109 -14.57 -6.06 3.10
C PRO A 109 -13.22 -6.76 3.11
N MET A 110 -12.44 -6.47 4.14
CA MET A 110 -11.16 -7.13 4.37
C MET A 110 -11.39 -8.65 4.55
N LEU A 111 -10.65 -9.46 3.81
CA LEU A 111 -10.70 -10.91 3.94
C LEU A 111 -9.79 -11.33 5.10
N ARG A 112 -10.38 -11.99 6.10
CA ARG A 112 -9.61 -12.49 7.24
C ARG A 112 -8.69 -13.65 6.87
N GLY A 113 -7.44 -13.56 7.32
CA GLY A 113 -6.41 -14.59 7.20
C GLY A 113 -6.40 -15.64 8.28
N ILE A 114 -5.69 -16.74 8.01
CA ILE A 114 -5.02 -17.49 9.08
C ILE A 114 -3.77 -16.68 9.47
N ASP A 115 -2.94 -16.33 8.50
CA ASP A 115 -1.67 -15.64 8.74
C ASP A 115 -1.80 -14.10 8.75
N TYR A 116 -2.66 -13.54 7.89
CA TYR A 116 -2.87 -12.10 7.77
C TYR A 116 -4.18 -11.73 7.06
N ASP A 117 -4.70 -10.57 7.42
CA ASP A 117 -5.84 -9.97 6.73
C ASP A 117 -5.39 -9.38 5.40
N VAL A 118 -6.27 -9.40 4.39
CA VAL A 118 -6.02 -8.80 3.08
C VAL A 118 -7.16 -7.90 2.64
N SER A 119 -6.82 -6.73 2.10
CA SER A 119 -7.78 -5.84 1.43
C SER A 119 -7.21 -5.33 0.12
N LEU A 120 -8.06 -5.22 -0.91
CA LEU A 120 -7.74 -4.56 -2.17
C LEU A 120 -8.54 -3.26 -2.30
N ASP A 121 -7.84 -2.16 -2.49
CA ASP A 121 -8.43 -0.86 -2.83
C ASP A 121 -8.20 -0.57 -4.32
N THR A 122 -9.29 -0.48 -5.07
CA THR A 122 -9.29 -0.15 -6.50
C THR A 122 -9.78 1.28 -6.74
N LYS A 123 -9.87 2.12 -5.71
CA LYS A 123 -10.29 3.52 -5.86
C LYS A 123 -9.21 4.32 -6.59
N GLY A 124 -9.62 5.07 -7.61
CA GLY A 124 -8.71 5.95 -8.34
C GLY A 124 -7.71 5.24 -9.25
N ILE A 125 -7.90 3.94 -9.54
CA ILE A 125 -7.11 3.26 -10.57
C ILE A 125 -7.27 3.96 -11.92
N SER A 126 -6.18 4.09 -12.66
CA SER A 126 -6.13 4.76 -13.96
C SER A 126 -4.87 4.33 -14.72
N LYS A 127 -4.60 4.91 -15.89
CA LYS A 127 -3.32 4.71 -16.61
C LYS A 127 -2.07 5.09 -15.82
N SER A 128 -2.21 5.88 -14.76
CA SER A 128 -1.10 6.34 -13.91
C SER A 128 -1.12 5.73 -12.50
N TRP A 129 -2.23 5.12 -12.09
CA TRP A 129 -2.44 4.67 -10.73
C TRP A 129 -2.80 3.18 -10.65
N ASN A 130 -2.04 2.49 -9.80
CA ASN A 130 -2.23 1.08 -9.48
C ASN A 130 -3.29 0.90 -8.39
N ALA A 131 -3.86 -0.30 -8.29
CA ALA A 131 -4.66 -0.67 -7.12
C ALA A 131 -3.74 -0.91 -5.92
N SER A 132 -4.23 -0.72 -4.70
CA SER A 132 -3.46 -0.99 -3.47
C SER A 132 -3.88 -2.32 -2.86
N LEU A 133 -2.93 -3.25 -2.76
CA LEU A 133 -3.11 -4.52 -2.05
C LEU A 133 -2.45 -4.41 -0.68
N LYS A 134 -3.27 -4.38 0.38
CA LYS A 134 -2.79 -4.24 1.75
C LYS A 134 -2.85 -5.59 2.47
N VAL A 135 -1.72 -5.96 3.08
CA VAL A 135 -1.60 -7.06 4.04
C VAL A 135 -1.56 -6.47 5.45
N VAL A 136 -2.39 -6.98 6.35
CA VAL A 136 -2.44 -6.55 7.76
C VAL A 136 -2.18 -7.73 8.68
N LEU A 137 -1.07 -7.65 9.42
CA LEU A 137 -0.70 -8.64 10.42
C LEU A 137 -1.20 -8.19 11.80
N ARG A 138 -2.07 -8.99 12.43
CA ARG A 138 -2.55 -8.76 13.79
C ARG A 138 -1.68 -9.53 14.77
N ILE A 139 -0.97 -8.83 15.63
CA ILE A 139 -0.05 -9.44 16.60
C ILE A 139 -0.55 -9.20 18.01
N HIS A 140 -0.71 -10.28 18.77
CA HIS A 140 -0.81 -10.18 20.22
C HIS A 140 0.59 -10.14 20.82
N PHE A 141 0.99 -8.96 21.29
CA PHE A 141 2.27 -8.78 21.95
C PHE A 141 2.14 -9.13 23.42
N LYS A 142 2.85 -10.16 23.87
CA LYS A 142 2.80 -10.64 25.25
C LYS A 142 4.13 -10.37 25.96
N GLN A 143 4.06 -9.67 27.08
CA GLN A 143 5.23 -9.50 27.95
C GLN A 143 5.50 -10.78 28.73
N ILE A 144 6.78 -11.16 28.82
CA ILE A 144 7.26 -12.15 29.76
C ILE A 144 8.07 -11.43 30.82
N ASN A 145 7.47 -11.27 32.00
CA ASN A 145 8.11 -10.69 33.18
C ASN A 145 8.53 -11.81 34.13
N PRO A 146 9.76 -11.78 34.69
CA PRO A 146 10.16 -12.72 35.72
C PRO A 146 9.27 -12.56 36.96
N LYS A 147 8.85 -13.69 37.55
CA LYS A 147 8.07 -13.70 38.81
C LYS A 147 9.02 -13.73 40.01
N ALA A 148 9.41 -14.92 40.47
CA ALA A 148 10.33 -15.11 41.58
C ALA A 148 11.78 -15.38 41.12
N ASN A 149 11.94 -16.02 39.97
CA ASN A 149 13.24 -16.32 39.37
C ASN A 149 13.51 -15.30 38.26
N PRO A 150 14.65 -14.57 38.27
CA PRO A 150 14.97 -13.59 37.23
C PRO A 150 15.37 -14.23 35.89
N TYR A 151 15.34 -15.57 35.78
CA TYR A 151 15.72 -16.28 34.57
C TYR A 151 14.51 -16.76 33.75
N VAL A 152 14.56 -16.57 32.44
CA VAL A 152 13.65 -17.18 31.45
C VAL A 152 14.44 -18.18 30.63
N THR A 153 13.88 -19.37 30.41
CA THR A 153 14.51 -20.41 29.58
C THR A 153 13.96 -20.31 28.16
N ASP A 154 14.84 -20.30 27.16
CA ASP A 154 14.42 -20.31 25.76
C ASP A 154 14.12 -21.71 25.23
N THR A 155 13.72 -21.79 23.96
CA THR A 155 13.39 -23.06 23.30
C THR A 155 14.58 -23.99 23.10
N SER A 156 15.82 -23.49 23.23
CA SER A 156 17.05 -24.29 23.23
C SER A 156 17.46 -24.78 24.62
N GLY A 157 16.73 -24.38 25.67
CA GLY A 157 17.04 -24.70 27.06
C GLY A 157 18.03 -23.74 27.73
N PHE A 158 18.46 -22.68 27.05
CA PHE A 158 19.38 -21.69 27.62
C PHE A 158 18.65 -20.72 28.54
N LYS A 159 19.27 -20.37 29.67
CA LYS A 159 18.68 -19.49 30.69
C LYS A 159 19.19 -18.06 30.55
N TRP A 160 18.27 -17.15 30.29
CA TRP A 160 18.52 -15.72 30.16
C TRP A 160 18.21 -15.01 31.45
N PHE A 161 19.10 -14.13 31.93
CA PHE A 161 18.77 -13.20 33.01
C PHE A 161 17.90 -12.07 32.46
N THR A 162 16.79 -11.75 33.15
CA THR A 162 15.72 -10.90 32.64
C THR A 162 15.33 -9.81 33.63
N GLN A 163 14.64 -8.81 33.12
CA GLN A 163 14.08 -7.71 33.89
C GLN A 163 12.57 -7.62 33.67
N VAL A 164 11.88 -6.99 34.61
CA VAL A 164 10.47 -6.64 34.44
C VAL A 164 10.37 -5.46 33.47
N TRP A 165 9.42 -5.53 32.54
CA TRP A 165 8.98 -4.42 31.72
C TRP A 165 8.18 -3.42 32.56
N THR A 166 8.57 -2.14 32.55
CA THR A 166 7.62 -1.09 32.94
C THR A 166 6.62 -0.85 31.81
N ALA A 167 5.42 -0.35 32.14
CA ALA A 167 4.40 -0.03 31.14
C ALA A 167 4.90 0.96 30.07
N LYS A 168 5.69 1.96 30.49
CA LYS A 168 6.28 2.96 29.59
C LYS A 168 7.28 2.34 28.61
N GLU A 169 8.19 1.51 29.11
CA GLU A 169 9.19 0.83 28.26
C GLU A 169 8.55 -0.13 27.29
N TRP A 170 7.53 -0.87 27.74
CA TRP A 170 6.80 -1.79 26.86
C TRP A 170 6.11 -1.05 25.72
N ASN A 171 5.39 0.03 26.02
CA ASN A 171 4.71 0.80 24.99
C ASN A 171 5.71 1.40 23.99
N ALA A 172 6.83 1.93 24.47
CA ALA A 172 7.90 2.44 23.60
C ALA A 172 8.49 1.33 22.71
N PHE A 173 8.72 0.14 23.27
CA PHE A 173 9.21 -1.02 22.54
C PHE A 173 8.27 -1.44 21.41
N ILE A 174 6.96 -1.56 21.69
CA ILE A 174 5.96 -1.94 20.67
C ILE A 174 5.87 -0.92 19.55
N ILE A 175 5.92 0.38 19.87
CA ILE A 175 5.92 1.45 18.87
C ILE A 175 7.15 1.31 17.95
N GLU A 176 8.34 1.12 18.51
CA GLU A 176 9.56 1.00 17.71
C GLU A 176 9.58 -0.29 16.87
N PHE A 177 9.14 -1.42 17.44
CA PHE A 177 9.00 -2.68 16.71
C PHE A 177 8.10 -2.52 15.47
N ILE A 178 6.89 -1.96 15.65
CA ILE A 178 5.96 -1.74 14.55
C ILE A 178 6.56 -0.77 13.52
N ALA A 179 7.20 0.31 13.98
CA ALA A 179 7.80 1.29 13.10
C ALA A 179 8.94 0.69 12.24
N GLN A 180 9.82 -0.13 12.81
CA GLN A 180 10.87 -0.83 12.08
C GLN A 180 10.30 -1.77 11.02
N ALA A 181 9.32 -2.59 11.41
CA ALA A 181 8.66 -3.51 10.48
C ALA A 181 8.03 -2.78 9.29
N LYS A 182 7.26 -1.71 9.56
CA LYS A 182 6.62 -0.91 8.51
C LYS A 182 7.63 -0.23 7.60
N ARG A 183 8.69 0.38 8.14
CA ARG A 183 9.76 0.99 7.32
C ARG A 183 10.40 -0.02 6.37
N SER A 184 10.53 -1.27 6.81
CA SER A 184 11.21 -2.32 6.05
C SER A 184 10.35 -2.97 4.95
N LEU A 185 9.03 -3.03 5.10
CA LEU A 185 8.15 -3.82 4.23
C LEU A 185 7.07 -3.01 3.50
N ASN A 186 6.60 -1.90 4.07
CA ASN A 186 5.51 -1.13 3.47
C ASN A 186 5.97 -0.44 2.19
N GLU A 187 5.16 -0.55 1.13
CA GLU A 187 5.37 0.14 -0.16
C GLU A 187 6.71 -0.21 -0.84
N LYS A 188 7.21 -1.43 -0.60
CA LYS A 188 8.46 -1.92 -1.21
C LYS A 188 8.25 -2.72 -2.49
N PHE A 189 7.02 -3.17 -2.74
CA PHE A 189 6.73 -4.12 -3.81
C PHE A 189 5.57 -3.67 -4.68
N TRP A 190 5.65 -4.09 -5.93
CA TRP A 190 4.57 -4.05 -6.91
C TRP A 190 4.39 -5.44 -7.47
N LEU A 191 3.16 -5.85 -7.72
CA LEU A 191 2.87 -7.09 -8.43
C LEU A 191 2.22 -6.77 -9.77
N LYS A 192 2.78 -7.31 -10.85
CA LYS A 192 2.12 -7.20 -12.16
C LYS A 192 0.85 -8.03 -12.13
N ALA A 193 -0.29 -7.42 -12.48
CA ALA A 193 -1.54 -8.16 -12.56
C ALA A 193 -1.61 -8.99 -13.86
N PRO A 194 -2.26 -10.16 -13.86
CA PRO A 194 -2.58 -10.89 -15.10
C PRO A 194 -3.53 -10.11 -16.02
N ALA A 195 -3.40 -10.29 -17.34
CA ALA A 195 -4.19 -9.56 -18.33
C ALA A 195 -5.71 -9.83 -18.29
N GLY A 196 -6.12 -10.93 -17.64
CA GLY A 196 -7.52 -11.33 -17.53
C GLY A 196 -8.31 -10.67 -16.40
N VAL A 197 -7.68 -9.88 -15.52
CA VAL A 197 -8.33 -9.40 -14.29
C VAL A 197 -9.22 -8.18 -14.57
N SER A 198 -10.51 -8.44 -14.77
CA SER A 198 -11.50 -7.39 -15.08
C SER A 198 -11.65 -6.35 -13.95
N GLU A 199 -11.44 -6.75 -12.70
CA GLU A 199 -11.54 -5.91 -11.50
C GLU A 199 -10.46 -4.84 -11.42
N LEU A 200 -9.37 -5.02 -12.16
CA LEU A 200 -8.27 -4.06 -12.27
C LEU A 200 -8.29 -3.32 -13.61
N SER A 201 -9.30 -3.57 -14.44
CA SER A 201 -9.43 -2.95 -15.75
C SER A 201 -10.13 -1.60 -15.63
N THR A 202 -9.55 -0.56 -16.23
CA THR A 202 -10.11 0.80 -16.29
C THR A 202 -10.11 1.30 -17.73
N ALA A 203 -11.22 1.87 -18.19
CA ALA A 203 -11.26 2.58 -19.45
C ALA A 203 -10.59 3.96 -19.30
N ASP A 204 -9.77 4.35 -20.26
CA ASP A 204 -9.30 5.72 -20.41
C ASP A 204 -10.30 6.47 -21.28
N ASP A 205 -11.13 7.31 -20.66
CA ASP A 205 -12.21 8.04 -21.33
C ASP A 205 -11.69 8.91 -22.49
N ALA A 206 -10.44 9.37 -22.43
CA ALA A 206 -9.84 10.19 -23.48
C ALA A 206 -9.41 9.39 -24.73
N SER A 207 -9.00 8.13 -24.57
CA SER A 207 -8.44 7.32 -25.66
C SER A 207 -9.30 6.11 -26.03
N GLY A 208 -10.36 5.83 -25.28
CA GLY A 208 -11.18 4.62 -25.39
C GLY A 208 -10.42 3.31 -25.06
N SER A 209 -9.15 3.41 -24.65
CA SER A 209 -8.32 2.23 -24.38
C SER A 209 -8.58 1.68 -22.99
N THR A 210 -8.57 0.35 -22.85
CA THR A 210 -8.62 -0.29 -21.54
C THR A 210 -7.22 -0.53 -21.02
N PHE A 211 -6.97 -0.18 -19.76
CA PHE A 211 -5.73 -0.43 -19.04
C PHE A 211 -5.97 -1.39 -17.89
N ILE A 212 -4.95 -2.14 -17.52
CA ILE A 212 -4.95 -3.05 -16.38
C ILE A 212 -3.96 -2.48 -15.36
N SER A 213 -4.49 -2.11 -14.20
CA SER A 213 -3.70 -1.64 -13.07
C SER A 213 -2.96 -2.81 -12.42
N ASN A 214 -1.71 -2.56 -12.03
CA ASN A 214 -0.95 -3.49 -11.20
C ASN A 214 -1.32 -3.30 -9.72
N LEU A 215 -0.69 -4.07 -8.85
CA LEU A 215 -0.91 -4.00 -7.40
C LEU A 215 0.27 -3.32 -6.73
N HIS A 216 0.03 -2.20 -6.05
CA HIS A 216 0.94 -1.56 -5.13
C HIS A 216 0.80 -2.21 -3.75
N CYS A 217 1.89 -2.76 -3.22
CA CYS A 217 1.86 -3.58 -2.01
C CYS A 217 2.03 -2.74 -0.75
N GLN A 218 1.05 -2.81 0.14
CA GLN A 218 1.07 -2.13 1.43
C GLN A 218 1.12 -3.14 2.57
N PHE A 219 1.75 -2.76 3.68
CA PHE A 219 1.89 -3.58 4.86
C PHE A 219 1.61 -2.78 6.13
N ASP A 220 0.93 -3.43 7.07
CA ASP A 220 0.62 -2.86 8.37
C ASP A 220 0.64 -3.92 9.46
N ILE A 221 0.93 -3.47 10.68
CA ILE A 221 0.80 -4.29 11.88
C ILE A 221 -0.22 -3.63 12.79
N VAL A 222 -1.19 -4.41 13.25
CA VAL A 222 -2.17 -3.97 14.24
C VAL A 222 -1.92 -4.75 15.54
N PRO A 223 -1.49 -4.08 16.63
CA PRO A 223 -1.40 -4.73 17.93
C PRO A 223 -2.81 -5.07 18.41
N VAL A 224 -2.99 -6.28 18.93
CA VAL A 224 -4.26 -6.72 19.51
C VAL A 224 -4.08 -7.18 20.96
N TRP A 225 -5.04 -6.84 21.81
CA TRP A 225 -4.98 -7.12 23.25
C TRP A 225 -5.49 -8.51 23.62
N ASP A 226 -6.41 -9.07 22.82
CA ASP A 226 -6.91 -10.44 22.99
C ASP A 226 -6.20 -11.38 22.01
N PRO A 227 -5.54 -12.46 22.47
CA PRO A 227 -4.91 -13.44 21.59
C PRO A 227 -5.89 -14.08 20.58
N LYS A 228 -7.19 -14.18 20.90
CA LYS A 228 -8.20 -14.72 19.95
C LYS A 228 -8.41 -13.84 18.72
N GLY A 229 -8.09 -12.55 18.83
CA GLY A 229 -8.14 -11.58 17.74
C GLY A 229 -6.86 -11.51 16.91
N ALA A 230 -5.80 -12.23 17.31
CA ALA A 230 -4.50 -12.19 16.66
C ALA A 230 -4.38 -13.26 15.57
N HIS A 231 -3.48 -13.02 14.62
CA HIS A 231 -2.96 -14.08 13.76
C HIS A 231 -1.79 -14.78 14.43
N GLN A 232 -0.98 -14.00 15.16
CA GLN A 232 0.23 -14.48 15.82
C GLN A 232 0.32 -13.90 17.24
N THR A 233 0.78 -14.72 18.18
CA THR A 233 1.21 -14.25 19.50
C THR A 233 2.72 -14.26 19.54
N VAL A 234 3.31 -13.14 19.94
CA VAL A 234 4.76 -13.02 20.09
C VAL A 234 5.06 -12.61 21.51
N GLU A 235 5.82 -13.45 22.19
CA GLU A 235 6.25 -13.28 23.56
C GLU A 235 7.58 -12.54 23.61
N PHE A 236 7.69 -11.54 24.47
CA PHE A 236 8.88 -10.70 24.58
C PHE A 236 9.40 -10.64 26.01
N THR A 237 10.66 -11.00 26.15
CA THR A 237 11.42 -10.89 27.39
C THR A 237 12.31 -9.65 27.37
N LYS A 238 12.40 -8.94 28.50
CA LYS A 238 13.37 -7.85 28.65
C LYS A 238 14.69 -8.42 29.19
N ILE A 239 15.76 -8.26 28.43
CA ILE A 239 17.12 -8.58 28.85
C ILE A 239 17.83 -7.25 29.19
N PRO A 240 18.53 -7.16 30.33
CA PRO A 240 19.31 -5.98 30.65
C PRO A 240 20.48 -5.83 29.69
N LYS A 241 20.72 -4.58 29.27
CA LYS A 241 21.88 -4.21 28.48
C LYS A 241 23.11 -4.21 29.39
N THR A 242 23.85 -5.31 29.42
CA THR A 242 25.14 -5.42 30.13
C THR A 242 26.27 -5.65 29.12
N PRO A 243 27.54 -5.31 29.46
CA PRO A 243 28.69 -5.66 28.62
C PRO A 243 28.82 -7.16 28.35
N ALA A 244 28.40 -8.00 29.31
CA ALA A 244 28.38 -9.46 29.19
C ALA A 244 27.23 -9.99 28.32
N ASN A 245 26.09 -9.29 28.28
CA ASN A 245 24.95 -9.59 27.40
C ASN A 245 25.08 -8.90 26.03
N LYS A 246 26.27 -8.42 25.66
CA LYS A 246 26.48 -7.83 24.32
C LYS A 246 26.23 -8.87 23.22
N LEU A 247 26.49 -10.15 23.49
CA LEU A 247 26.10 -11.35 22.72
C LEU A 247 26.09 -12.53 23.73
N PRO A 248 25.03 -13.37 23.83
CA PRO A 248 24.52 -14.15 22.72
C PRO A 248 23.04 -13.91 22.43
N MET A 249 22.65 -14.52 21.32
CA MET A 249 21.35 -14.48 20.68
C MET A 249 20.37 -15.30 21.52
N LEU A 250 19.16 -14.79 21.79
CA LEU A 250 18.05 -15.72 21.68
C LEU A 250 18.12 -16.25 20.24
N PRO A 251 18.08 -17.57 20.01
CA PRO A 251 17.44 -18.04 18.80
C PRO A 251 16.04 -17.42 18.88
N ALA A 252 15.86 -16.33 18.14
CA ALA A 252 14.54 -15.77 17.97
C ALA A 252 13.85 -16.81 17.11
N ASP A 253 13.19 -17.77 17.75
CA ASP A 253 12.03 -18.33 17.10
C ASP A 253 11.01 -17.19 17.05
N SER A 254 10.27 -17.10 15.95
CA SER A 254 9.45 -15.91 15.69
C SER A 254 8.29 -15.72 16.66
N THR A 255 8.20 -16.55 17.70
CA THR A 255 7.22 -16.53 18.77
C THR A 255 7.78 -16.16 20.14
N HIS A 256 9.08 -16.30 20.39
CA HIS A 256 9.76 -15.92 21.64
C HIS A 256 10.99 -15.07 21.36
N MET A 257 10.89 -13.78 21.67
CA MET A 257 11.90 -12.78 21.37
C MET A 257 12.33 -12.02 22.62
N ASN A 258 13.37 -11.21 22.48
CA ASN A 258 13.76 -10.25 23.50
C ASN A 258 13.77 -8.82 22.97
N ASN A 259 13.86 -7.88 23.90
CA ASN A 259 13.97 -6.45 23.60
C ASN A 259 15.21 -6.05 22.77
N MET A 260 16.19 -6.92 22.57
CA MET A 260 17.36 -6.61 21.74
C MET A 260 17.06 -6.74 20.24
N VAL A 261 15.90 -7.31 19.86
CA VAL A 261 15.46 -7.48 18.46
C VAL A 261 15.39 -6.16 17.68
N ILE A 262 15.13 -5.03 18.36
CA ILE A 262 15.04 -3.69 17.77
C ILE A 262 16.42 -3.07 17.47
N TYR A 263 17.51 -3.70 17.93
CA TYR A 263 18.86 -3.26 17.63
C TYR A 263 19.42 -4.04 16.46
N LYS A 264 20.33 -3.39 15.71
CA LYS A 264 21.15 -4.09 14.73
C LYS A 264 22.16 -4.98 15.43
N ILE A 265 22.35 -6.19 14.90
CA ILE A 265 23.35 -7.13 15.42
C ILE A 265 24.34 -7.46 14.30
N PRO A 266 25.67 -7.44 14.58
CA PRO A 266 26.67 -7.88 13.60
C PRO A 266 26.47 -9.33 13.18
N SER A 267 26.44 -9.61 11.88
CA SER A 267 26.23 -10.95 11.29
C SER A 267 27.38 -11.91 11.52
N SER A 268 28.58 -11.42 11.90
CA SER A 268 29.68 -12.28 12.35
C SER A 268 29.31 -13.12 13.58
N SER A 269 28.27 -12.70 14.30
CA SER A 269 27.66 -13.50 15.37
C SER A 269 26.69 -14.58 14.88
N LEU A 270 26.22 -14.50 13.62
CA LEU A 270 25.26 -15.42 13.00
C LEU A 270 25.97 -16.46 12.11
N VAL A 271 26.92 -16.02 11.28
CA VAL A 271 27.71 -16.88 10.39
C VAL A 271 29.17 -16.41 10.38
N VAL A 272 30.07 -17.34 10.72
CA VAL A 272 31.51 -17.08 10.79
C VAL A 272 32.04 -16.62 9.42
N GLY A 273 32.77 -15.51 9.41
CA GLY A 273 33.46 -15.00 8.21
C GLY A 273 32.60 -14.18 7.25
N VAL A 274 31.30 -13.98 7.54
CA VAL A 274 30.42 -13.13 6.71
C VAL A 274 30.18 -11.80 7.43
N PRO A 275 30.82 -10.70 7.02
CA PRO A 275 30.56 -9.38 7.57
C PRO A 275 29.19 -8.86 7.13
N GLY A 276 28.49 -8.19 8.04
CA GLY A 276 27.12 -7.74 7.83
C GLY A 276 26.48 -7.30 9.13
N GLU A 277 25.33 -6.65 9.00
CA GLU A 277 24.45 -6.29 10.10
C GLU A 277 23.04 -6.74 9.72
N GLN A 278 22.27 -7.17 10.71
CA GLN A 278 20.87 -7.53 10.52
C GLN A 278 20.00 -6.83 11.57
N HIS A 279 18.95 -6.15 11.08
CA HIS A 279 17.78 -5.80 11.87
C HIS A 279 16.92 -7.05 12.00
N ARG A 280 16.69 -7.48 13.24
CA ARG A 280 15.90 -8.68 13.48
C ARG A 280 14.40 -8.43 13.36
N VAL A 281 13.89 -7.24 13.68
CA VAL A 281 12.45 -6.96 13.56
C VAL A 281 11.93 -7.27 12.14
N PRO A 282 12.57 -6.76 11.06
CA PRO A 282 12.19 -7.15 9.71
C PRO A 282 12.33 -8.66 9.42
N HIS A 283 13.34 -9.34 9.94
CA HIS A 283 13.53 -10.79 9.76
C HIS A 283 12.38 -11.59 10.41
N GLU A 284 12.08 -11.30 11.67
CA GLU A 284 11.05 -12.01 12.41
C GLU A 284 9.65 -11.74 11.87
N VAL A 285 9.35 -10.48 11.50
CA VAL A 285 8.04 -10.16 10.91
C VAL A 285 7.83 -10.89 9.58
N ARG A 286 8.90 -11.15 8.81
CA ARG A 286 8.81 -11.95 7.60
C ARG A 286 8.49 -13.42 7.90
N HIS A 287 9.06 -14.00 8.95
CA HIS A 287 8.64 -15.33 9.41
C HIS A 287 7.17 -15.37 9.83
N LEU A 288 6.68 -14.33 10.54
CA LEU A 288 5.26 -14.21 10.89
C LEU A 288 4.34 -14.12 9.66
N LEU A 289 4.87 -13.68 8.50
CA LEU A 289 4.18 -13.66 7.21
C LEU A 289 4.35 -14.96 6.39
N GLY A 290 4.98 -15.98 6.98
CA GLY A 290 5.20 -17.29 6.36
C GLY A 290 6.36 -17.32 5.36
N LEU A 291 7.38 -16.48 5.55
CA LEU A 291 8.67 -16.59 4.87
C LEU A 291 9.62 -17.48 5.66
N HIS A 292 10.42 -18.24 4.92
CA HIS A 292 11.42 -19.17 5.42
C HIS A 292 12.82 -18.59 5.23
N HIS A 293 13.83 -19.16 5.88
CA HIS A 293 15.21 -18.75 5.59
C HIS A 293 15.54 -19.07 4.13
N VAL A 294 16.38 -18.22 3.52
CA VAL A 294 16.66 -18.26 2.08
C VAL A 294 17.22 -19.61 1.58
N PHE A 295 17.81 -20.43 2.45
CA PHE A 295 18.32 -21.76 2.11
C PHE A 295 17.62 -22.91 2.85
N GLU A 296 16.52 -22.63 3.56
CA GLU A 296 15.76 -23.65 4.29
C GLU A 296 15.24 -24.73 3.33
N GLY A 297 15.48 -26.00 3.64
CA GLY A 297 15.03 -27.14 2.83
C GLY A 297 15.78 -27.35 1.50
N MET A 298 16.77 -26.52 1.17
CA MET A 298 17.63 -26.75 0.01
C MET A 298 18.66 -27.84 0.33
N ALA A 299 18.91 -28.78 -0.58
CA ALA A 299 20.01 -29.74 -0.43
C ALA A 299 21.33 -28.99 -0.22
N VAL A 300 22.12 -29.39 0.78
CA VAL A 300 23.47 -28.84 0.99
C VAL A 300 24.30 -29.36 -0.18
N ASP A 301 24.85 -28.45 -1.00
CA ASP A 301 25.77 -28.86 -2.07
C ASP A 301 26.93 -29.62 -1.41
N ALA A 302 27.26 -30.81 -1.94
CA ALA A 302 28.36 -31.64 -1.43
C ALA A 302 29.71 -30.90 -1.45
N ASN A 303 29.83 -29.85 -2.27
CA ASN A 303 31.02 -29.00 -2.38
C ASN A 303 30.95 -27.71 -1.55
N ALA A 304 29.79 -27.37 -0.98
CA ALA A 304 29.70 -26.23 -0.07
C ALA A 304 30.37 -26.59 1.25
N LYS A 305 31.35 -25.78 1.68
CA LYS A 305 31.91 -25.94 3.03
C LYS A 305 30.78 -25.75 4.03
N ALA A 306 30.73 -26.61 5.04
CA ALA A 306 29.73 -26.54 6.10
C ALA A 306 29.83 -25.18 6.79
N THR A 307 28.86 -24.29 6.54
CA THR A 307 28.63 -23.15 7.42
C THR A 307 28.05 -23.69 8.73
N ALA A 308 28.29 -23.00 9.85
CA ALA A 308 27.74 -23.39 11.15
C ALA A 308 26.19 -23.47 11.13
N ASN A 309 25.54 -22.86 10.12
CA ASN A 309 24.12 -23.05 9.84
C ASN A 309 23.80 -22.88 8.33
N PRO A 310 23.58 -23.98 7.57
CA PRO A 310 23.38 -23.93 6.12
C PRO A 310 22.04 -23.31 5.69
N ASN A 311 21.12 -23.05 6.62
CA ASN A 311 19.81 -22.44 6.34
C ASN A 311 19.90 -20.92 6.14
N TYR A 312 20.86 -20.24 6.77
CA TYR A 312 20.98 -18.78 6.76
C TYR A 312 21.96 -18.25 5.70
N CYS A 313 23.07 -18.96 5.51
CA CYS A 313 24.07 -18.59 4.53
C CYS A 313 24.81 -19.82 4.00
N ARG A 314 25.10 -19.78 2.69
CA ARG A 314 25.98 -20.72 2.01
C ARG A 314 27.20 -19.98 1.48
N LEU A 315 28.36 -20.59 1.64
CA LEU A 315 29.60 -20.13 1.02
C LEU A 315 29.87 -21.01 -0.21
N ASP A 316 30.36 -20.40 -1.29
CA ASP A 316 30.89 -21.18 -2.42
C ASP A 316 32.23 -21.85 -2.05
N ALA A 317 32.79 -22.63 -2.99
CA ALA A 317 34.06 -23.34 -2.78
C ALA A 317 35.26 -22.40 -2.51
N ALA A 318 35.16 -21.13 -2.93
CA ALA A 318 36.16 -20.09 -2.72
C ALA A 318 35.88 -19.26 -1.43
N ASN A 319 34.95 -19.70 -0.58
CA ASN A 319 34.47 -19.02 0.63
C ASN A 319 33.72 -17.69 0.37
N ASN A 320 33.21 -17.43 -0.83
CA ASN A 320 32.38 -16.24 -1.05
C ASN A 320 30.94 -16.49 -0.60
N PRO A 321 30.30 -15.53 0.08
CA PRO A 321 28.90 -15.66 0.47
C PRO A 321 27.97 -15.65 -0.74
N HIS A 322 27.04 -16.60 -0.79
CA HIS A 322 25.96 -16.59 -1.77
C HIS A 322 25.18 -15.27 -1.67
N PRO A 323 24.73 -14.65 -2.78
CA PRO A 323 24.01 -13.36 -2.73
C PRO A 323 22.81 -13.35 -1.77
N GLY A 324 22.14 -14.51 -1.64
CA GLY A 324 21.06 -14.74 -0.67
C GLY A 324 21.44 -14.52 0.80
N CYS A 325 22.71 -14.70 1.17
CA CYS A 325 23.18 -14.46 2.54
C CYS A 325 22.98 -13.01 2.98
N MET A 326 23.11 -12.06 2.06
CA MET A 326 22.95 -10.64 2.37
C MET A 326 21.50 -10.21 2.46
N LEU A 327 20.55 -11.12 2.20
CA LEU A 327 19.13 -10.84 2.34
C LEU A 327 18.71 -10.95 3.81
N SER A 328 17.58 -10.30 4.11
CA SER A 328 16.94 -10.25 5.41
C SER A 328 16.48 -11.61 5.90
N MET A 329 16.13 -12.54 5.00
CA MET A 329 15.88 -13.95 5.34
C MET A 329 17.15 -14.81 5.38
N GLY A 330 18.32 -14.20 5.20
CA GLY A 330 19.64 -14.75 5.46
C GLY A 330 20.25 -14.10 6.70
N VAL A 331 21.48 -13.58 6.57
CA VAL A 331 22.23 -12.93 7.66
C VAL A 331 22.36 -11.41 7.51
N GLY A 332 21.83 -10.83 6.44
CA GLY A 332 21.93 -9.40 6.16
C GLY A 332 20.61 -8.65 6.32
N ASP A 333 20.58 -7.44 5.78
CA ASP A 333 19.42 -6.53 5.78
C ASP A 333 18.79 -6.37 4.39
N GLY A 334 19.32 -7.04 3.38
CA GLY A 334 18.87 -6.93 2.00
C GLY A 334 17.41 -7.33 1.84
N ILE A 335 16.72 -6.62 0.97
CA ILE A 335 15.36 -6.96 0.56
C ILE A 335 15.38 -7.32 -0.92
N SER A 336 14.58 -8.31 -1.29
CA SER A 336 14.54 -8.89 -2.62
C SER A 336 13.10 -9.07 -3.08
N VAL A 337 12.92 -9.36 -4.36
CA VAL A 337 11.61 -9.71 -4.91
C VAL A 337 11.01 -11.00 -4.31
N LEU A 338 11.83 -11.88 -3.70
CA LEU A 338 11.35 -13.07 -3.00
C LEU A 338 10.56 -12.72 -1.73
N ASP A 339 10.89 -11.60 -1.11
CA ASP A 339 10.20 -11.09 0.07
C ASP A 339 8.76 -10.64 -0.24
N ALA A 340 8.40 -10.47 -1.53
CA ALA A 340 7.05 -10.11 -1.94
C ALA A 340 6.04 -11.26 -1.88
N LYS A 341 6.48 -12.49 -1.55
CA LYS A 341 5.64 -13.71 -1.52
C LYS A 341 4.34 -13.56 -0.72
N PRO A 342 4.29 -12.91 0.46
CA PRO A 342 3.05 -12.73 1.20
C PRO A 342 2.00 -11.95 0.39
N TRP A 343 2.42 -10.95 -0.39
CA TRP A 343 1.51 -10.20 -1.26
C TRP A 343 1.07 -10.99 -2.48
N GLN A 344 1.93 -11.83 -3.06
CA GLN A 344 1.53 -12.74 -4.15
C GLN A 344 0.42 -13.69 -3.67
N ARG A 345 0.64 -14.35 -2.52
CA ARG A 345 -0.36 -15.21 -1.87
C ARG A 345 -1.64 -14.44 -1.53
N ALA A 346 -1.50 -13.18 -1.06
CA ALA A 346 -2.63 -12.31 -0.76
C ALA A 346 -3.45 -11.97 -2.01
N ALA A 347 -2.80 -11.68 -3.13
CA ALA A 347 -3.44 -11.42 -4.42
C ALA A 347 -4.20 -12.66 -4.91
N VAL A 348 -3.55 -13.83 -4.91
CA VAL A 348 -4.18 -15.11 -5.26
C VAL A 348 -5.42 -15.35 -4.40
N LYS A 349 -5.29 -15.23 -3.07
CA LYS A 349 -6.42 -15.41 -2.14
C LYS A 349 -7.56 -14.45 -2.44
N TRP A 350 -7.25 -13.17 -2.67
CA TRP A 350 -8.26 -12.15 -2.97
C TRP A 350 -9.02 -12.46 -4.27
N PHE A 351 -8.30 -12.73 -5.35
CA PHE A 351 -8.91 -12.97 -6.66
C PHE A 351 -9.63 -14.33 -6.73
N LYS A 352 -9.19 -15.32 -5.95
CA LYS A 352 -9.92 -16.59 -5.79
C LYS A 352 -11.23 -16.41 -5.01
N ALA A 353 -11.19 -15.72 -3.86
CA ALA A 353 -12.34 -15.62 -2.97
C ALA A 353 -13.38 -14.57 -3.42
N LEU A 354 -12.93 -13.39 -3.88
CA LEU A 354 -13.78 -12.24 -4.19
C LEU A 354 -13.69 -11.76 -5.65
N GLY A 355 -12.74 -12.28 -6.43
CA GLY A 355 -12.58 -11.98 -7.85
C GLY A 355 -13.34 -12.95 -8.75
N LYS A 356 -14.49 -13.48 -8.34
CA LYS A 356 -15.29 -14.40 -9.18
C LYS A 356 -14.59 -15.74 -9.52
N GLY A 357 -13.71 -16.24 -8.65
CA GLY A 357 -13.20 -17.61 -8.74
C GLY A 357 -12.00 -17.82 -9.68
N TYR A 358 -11.15 -16.80 -9.89
CA TYR A 358 -9.93 -17.00 -10.66
C TYR A 358 -9.04 -18.10 -10.03
N ASN A 359 -8.42 -18.91 -10.89
CA ASN A 359 -7.49 -19.95 -10.50
C ASN A 359 -6.03 -19.51 -10.74
N PHE A 360 -5.63 -18.43 -10.08
CA PHE A 360 -4.25 -17.95 -10.14
C PHE A 360 -3.34 -18.70 -9.16
N ALA A 361 -2.06 -18.74 -9.49
CA ALA A 361 -0.96 -19.12 -8.63
C ALA A 361 -0.07 -17.90 -8.33
N ASP A 362 0.84 -18.03 -7.36
CA ASP A 362 1.70 -16.92 -6.93
C ASP A 362 2.52 -16.33 -8.10
N TYR A 363 2.98 -17.17 -9.03
CA TYR A 363 3.79 -16.75 -10.18
C TYR A 363 3.01 -15.94 -11.22
N ASP A 364 1.67 -15.97 -11.20
CA ASP A 364 0.84 -15.13 -12.07
C ASP A 364 0.90 -13.64 -11.67
N PHE A 365 1.40 -13.36 -10.46
CA PHE A 365 1.62 -12.03 -9.93
C PHE A 365 3.13 -11.76 -9.78
N PRO A 366 3.90 -11.61 -10.87
CA PRO A 366 5.34 -11.47 -10.76
C PRO A 366 5.68 -10.16 -10.00
N PRO A 367 6.57 -10.24 -9.00
CA PRO A 367 6.89 -9.12 -8.13
C PRO A 367 7.98 -8.24 -8.72
N SER A 368 7.96 -6.97 -8.33
CA SER A 368 8.95 -5.96 -8.68
C SER A 368 9.19 -5.05 -7.49
N MET A 369 10.45 -4.67 -7.27
CA MET A 369 10.81 -3.61 -6.30
C MET A 369 10.81 -2.21 -6.93
N THR A 370 10.61 -2.13 -8.25
CA THR A 370 10.41 -0.89 -8.98
C THR A 370 8.93 -0.74 -9.31
N ARG A 371 8.41 0.50 -9.24
CA ARG A 371 7.05 0.79 -9.63
C ARG A 371 6.75 0.27 -11.03
N VAL A 372 5.73 -0.58 -11.15
CA VAL A 372 5.23 -1.07 -12.44
C VAL A 372 4.00 -0.26 -12.81
N LEU A 373 4.04 0.47 -13.92
CA LEU A 373 2.89 1.25 -14.38
C LEU A 373 1.78 0.34 -14.94
N PRO A 374 0.51 0.76 -14.80
CA PRO A 374 -0.61 0.14 -15.50
C PRO A 374 -0.31 -0.05 -16.99
N TYR A 375 -0.76 -1.15 -17.58
CA TYR A 375 -0.46 -1.50 -18.97
C TYR A 375 -1.74 -1.63 -19.80
N ARG A 376 -1.64 -1.40 -21.10
CA ARG A 376 -2.78 -1.50 -22.01
C ARG A 376 -3.20 -2.96 -22.17
N LYS A 377 -4.50 -3.22 -22.08
CA LYS A 377 -5.08 -4.55 -22.29
C LYS A 377 -5.01 -4.98 -23.74
#